data_AF-W6U9L7-F1
#
_entry.id   AF-W6U9L7-F1
#
_cell.length_a   1.000
_cell.length_b   1.000
_cell.length_c   1.000
_cell.angle_alpha   90.00
_cell.angle_beta   90.00
_cell.angle_gamma   90.00
#
_symmetry.space_group_name_H-M   'P 1'
#
loop_
_entity.id
_entity.type
_entity.pdbx_description
1 polymer ?
#
loop_
_entity_poly.entity_id
_entity_poly.type
_entity_poly.pdbx_seq_one_letter_code
_entity_poly.pdbx_strand_id
1 'polypeptide(L)' 'MKKLELNNLGVQEMNSVEMTKTDGGGIVWSSLGALLGNVTTTVNAVLGDTTQFLSKQLATVFSFIRTL' A
#
# COMPACT_ATOMS: atom_id res chain seq x y z
N MET A 1 6.84 -39.72 -15.09
CA MET A 1 7.82 -39.58 -13.99
C MET A 1 7.17 -40.05 -12.70
N LYS A 2 7.85 -40.84 -11.87
CA LYS A 2 7.30 -41.26 -10.57
C LYS A 2 7.43 -40.10 -9.57
N LYS A 3 6.40 -39.86 -8.75
CA LYS A 3 6.39 -38.81 -7.73
C LYS A 3 7.43 -39.17 -6.66
N LEU A 4 8.39 -38.29 -6.40
CA LEU A 4 9.34 -38.45 -5.30
C LEU A 4 8.65 -37.99 -4.01
N GLU A 5 8.36 -38.93 -3.10
CA GLU A 5 7.87 -38.58 -1.77
C GLU A 5 9.06 -38.27 -0.87
N LEU A 6 9.22 -36.99 -0.53
CA LEU A 6 10.35 -36.48 0.24
C LEU A 6 10.17 -36.64 1.76
N ASN A 7 8.99 -37.13 2.18
CA ASN A 7 8.59 -37.27 3.58
C ASN A 7 9.56 -38.17 4.40
N ASN A 8 10.20 -39.15 3.75
CA ASN A 8 11.18 -40.03 4.39
C ASN A 8 12.61 -39.44 4.47
N LEU A 9 12.83 -38.25 3.92
CA LEU A 9 14.14 -37.57 3.91
C LEU A 9 14.22 -36.45 4.97
N GLY A 10 13.19 -36.29 5.81
CA GLY A 10 13.15 -35.26 6.85
C GLY A 10 13.13 -33.82 6.29
N VAL A 11 12.90 -33.66 4.99
CA VAL A 11 12.77 -32.35 4.34
C VAL A 11 11.30 -32.04 4.13
N GLN A 12 10.91 -30.82 4.49
CA GLN A 12 9.56 -30.33 4.29
C GLN A 12 9.34 -29.98 2.82
N GLU A 13 8.23 -30.44 2.24
CA GLU A 13 7.83 -30.02 0.90
C GLU A 13 7.51 -28.52 0.91
N MET A 14 8.25 -27.76 0.10
CA MET A 14 8.09 -26.31 0.00
C MET A 14 6.67 -25.97 -0.46
N ASN A 15 5.97 -25.13 0.30
CA ASN A 15 4.64 -24.70 -0.10
C ASN A 15 4.72 -23.58 -1.15
N SER A 16 3.60 -23.32 -1.85
CA SER A 16 3.55 -22.32 -2.94
C SER A 16 3.95 -20.91 -2.51
N VAL A 17 3.74 -20.54 -1.23
CA VAL A 17 4.11 -19.22 -0.69
C VAL A 17 5.62 -19.11 -0.50
N GLU A 18 6.26 -20.17 -0.01
CA GLU A 18 7.71 -20.25 0.16
C GLU A 18 8.44 -20.32 -1.19
N MET A 19 7.85 -21.01 -2.17
CA MET A 19 8.34 -21.07 -3.55
C MET A 19 8.33 -19.68 -4.19
N THR A 20 7.23 -18.94 -4.04
CA THR A 20 7.11 -17.57 -4.57
C THR A 20 8.09 -16.58 -3.91
N LYS A 21 8.42 -16.79 -2.62
CA LYS A 21 9.45 -15.99 -1.93
C LYS A 21 10.86 -16.32 -2.42
N THR A 22 11.14 -17.60 -2.68
CA THR A 22 12.43 -18.10 -3.14
C THR A 22 12.72 -17.67 -4.59
N ASP A 23 11.71 -17.65 -5.45
CA ASP A 23 11.80 -17.20 -6.85
C ASP A 23 11.85 -15.66 -7.00
N GLY A 24 12.13 -14.93 -5.92
CA GLY A 24 12.38 -13.49 -5.94
C GLY A 24 11.15 -12.59 -5.78
N GLY A 25 9.94 -13.14 -5.66
CA GLY A 25 8.73 -12.35 -5.51
C GLY A 25 8.63 -11.62 -4.16
N GLY A 26 9.12 -12.22 -3.08
CA GLY A 26 8.84 -11.71 -1.71
C GLY A 26 9.33 -10.28 -1.45
N ILE A 27 10.54 -9.93 -1.88
CA ILE A 27 11.15 -8.61 -1.61
C ILE A 27 10.61 -7.56 -2.59
N VAL A 28 10.46 -7.90 -3.87
CA VAL A 28 9.98 -6.98 -4.91
C VAL A 28 8.53 -6.58 -4.69
N TRP A 29 7.66 -7.54 -4.34
CA TRP A 29 6.26 -7.23 -4.04
C TRP A 29 6.11 -6.43 -2.74
N SER A 30 6.95 -6.70 -1.74
CA SER A 30 6.97 -5.94 -0.48
C SER A 30 7.42 -4.49 -0.69
N SER A 31 8.50 -4.26 -1.44
CA SER A 31 9.02 -2.92 -1.71
C SER A 31 8.08 -2.11 -2.62
N LEU A 32 7.48 -2.74 -3.62
CA LEU A 32 6.45 -2.12 -4.45
C LEU A 32 5.20 -1.77 -3.61
N GLY A 33 4.76 -2.66 -2.72
CA GLY A 33 3.66 -2.39 -1.80
C GLY A 33 3.94 -1.19 -0.89
N ALA A 34 5.14 -1.10 -0.33
CA ALA A 34 5.56 0.04 0.50
C ALA A 34 5.60 1.35 -0.30
N LEU A 35 6.15 1.32 -1.52
CA LEU A 35 6.19 2.49 -2.40
C LEU A 35 4.78 2.98 -2.75
N LEU A 36 3.90 2.08 -3.17
CA LEU A 36 2.52 2.41 -3.49
C LEU A 36 1.76 2.94 -2.27
N GLY A 37 1.96 2.34 -1.09
CA GLY A 37 1.38 2.83 0.16
C GLY A 37 1.79 4.25 0.50
N ASN A 38 3.09 4.59 0.33
CA ASN A 38 3.60 5.94 0.54
C ASN A 38 3.02 6.95 -0.46
N VAL A 39 2.89 6.56 -1.74
CA VAL A 39 2.28 7.41 -2.78
C VAL A 39 0.82 7.67 -2.45
N THR A 40 0.04 6.64 -2.14
CA THR A 40 -1.38 6.79 -1.78
C THR A 40 -1.56 7.67 -0.54
N THR A 41 -0.72 7.49 0.49
CA THR A 41 -0.74 8.34 1.69
C THR A 41 -0.47 9.80 1.36
N THR A 42 0.53 10.06 0.52
CA THR A 42 0.88 11.42 0.08
C THR A 42 -0.25 12.06 -0.73
N VAL A 43 -0.83 11.33 -1.68
CA VAL A 43 -1.96 11.82 -2.49
C VAL A 43 -3.15 12.17 -1.60
N ASN A 44 -3.48 11.31 -0.64
CA ASN A 44 -4.57 11.57 0.31
C ASN A 44 -4.30 12.80 1.19
N ALA A 45 -3.06 13.00 1.64
CA ALA A 45 -2.67 14.17 2.41
C ALA A 45 -2.85 15.46 1.59
N VAL A 46 -2.35 15.48 0.35
CA VAL A 46 -2.48 16.65 -0.55
C VAL A 46 -3.95 16.98 -0.83
N LEU A 47 -4.78 15.97 -1.07
CA LEU A 47 -6.23 16.16 -1.24
C LEU A 47 -6.89 16.71 0.04
N GLY A 48 -6.54 16.16 1.20
CA GLY A 48 -7.03 16.63 2.50
C GLY A 48 -6.68 18.10 2.76
N ASP A 49 -5.41 18.47 2.55
CA ASP A 49 -4.93 19.84 2.78
C ASP A 49 -5.58 20.83 1.81
N THR A 50 -5.71 20.45 0.53
CA THR A 50 -6.32 21.31 -0.49
C THR A 50 -7.81 21.56 -0.19
N THR A 51 -8.55 20.51 0.18
CA THR A 51 -9.97 20.65 0.55
C THR A 51 -10.14 21.49 1.80
N GLN A 52 -9.30 21.29 2.82
CA GLN A 52 -9.33 22.09 4.05
C GLN A 52 -9.01 23.57 3.76
N PHE A 53 -8.01 23.84 2.93
CA PHE A 53 -7.68 25.21 2.51
C PHE A 53 -8.87 25.86 1.81
N LEU A 54 -9.46 25.19 0.82
CA LEU A 54 -10.63 25.69 0.10
C LEU A 54 -11.79 25.98 1.05
N SER A 55 -12.10 25.06 1.97
CA SER A 55 -13.15 25.28 2.98
C SER A 55 -12.90 26.50 3.85
N LYS A 56 -11.65 26.74 4.27
CA LYS A 56 -11.27 27.94 5.05
C LYS A 56 -11.43 29.23 4.23
N GLN A 57 -11.05 29.21 2.95
CA GLN A 57 -11.24 30.38 2.09
C GLN A 57 -12.72 30.70 1.89
N LEU A 58 -13.55 29.69 1.59
CA LEU A 58 -14.99 29.86 1.45
C LEU A 58 -15.63 30.38 2.74
N ALA A 59 -15.27 29.81 3.89
CA ALA A 59 -15.76 30.28 5.19
C ALA A 59 -15.37 31.74 5.47
N THR A 60 -14.14 32.12 5.14
CA THR A 60 -13.66 33.51 5.28
C THR A 60 -14.48 34.46 4.41
N VAL A 61 -14.69 34.13 3.14
CA VAL A 61 -15.49 34.95 2.21
C VAL A 61 -16.95 35.06 2.70
N PHE A 62 -17.57 33.96 3.11
CA PHE A 62 -18.93 34.01 3.64
C PHE A 62 -19.03 34.82 4.93
N SER A 63 -18.04 34.70 5.82
CA SER A 63 -17.98 35.52 7.04
C SER A 63 -17.89 37.00 6.69
N PHE A 64 -17.04 37.38 5.74
CA PHE A 64 -16.90 38.76 5.29
C PHE A 64 -18.21 39.32 4.73
N ILE A 65 -18.90 38.55 3.87
CA ILE A 65 -20.19 38.96 3.29
C ILE A 65 -21.24 39.15 4.39
N ARG A 66 -21.28 38.29 5.42
CA ARG A 66 -22.23 38.43 6.55
C ARG A 66 -21.96 39.64 7.44
N THR A 67 -20.74 40.17 7.42
CA THR A 67 -20.34 41.34 8.22
C THR A 67 -20.53 42.68 7.49
N LEU A 68 -20.87 42.65 6.20
CA LEU A 68 -21.31 43.82 5.43
C LEU A 68 -22.80 44.09 5.66
#